data_AF-A0A482W418-F1
#
_entry.id   AF-A0A482W418-F1
#
_cell.length_a   1.000
_cell.length_b   1.000
_cell.length_c   1.000
_cell.angle_alpha   90.00
_cell.angle_beta   90.00
_cell.angle_gamma   90.00
#
_symmetry.space_group_name_H-M   'P 1'
#
loop_
_entity.id
_entity.type
_entity.pdbx_description
1 polymer ?
#
loop_
_entity_poly.entity_id
_entity_poly.type
_entity_poly.pdbx_seq_one_letter_code
_entity_poly.pdbx_strand_id
1 'polypeptide(L)'
;MNAPLVADLREEMELDCHFDMGTEELYAVKWYKDDQEFFRYIPSRQARTMSFPVPGVHLAPHSTNCSLVHCKVRLRDLTRDHSGGAYRCEISSEAPAFRLAAETHNVTVA
;
A
#
# COMPACT_ATOMS: atom_id res chain seq x y z
N MET A 1 -7.53 -7.37 -0.16
CA MET A 1 -7.05 -6.06 -0.61
C MET A 1 -8.03 -5.52 -1.63
N ASN A 2 -8.25 -4.20 -1.66
CA ASN A 2 -9.08 -3.53 -2.66
C ASN A 2 -8.17 -2.68 -3.56
N ALA A 3 -8.23 -2.94 -4.86
CA ALA A 3 -7.59 -2.17 -5.91
C ALA A 3 -8.42 -2.32 -7.20
N PRO A 4 -8.42 -1.33 -8.11
CA PRO A 4 -9.12 -1.45 -9.37
C PRO A 4 -8.39 -2.40 -10.33
N LEU A 5 -9.14 -3.12 -11.16
CA LEU A 5 -8.55 -3.87 -12.28
C LEU A 5 -8.00 -2.91 -13.36
N VAL A 6 -8.73 -1.82 -13.58
CA VAL A 6 -8.43 -0.77 -14.56
C VAL A 6 -8.55 0.58 -13.85
N ALA A 7 -7.50 1.39 -13.88
CA ALA A 7 -7.49 2.75 -13.37
C ALA A 7 -7.52 3.76 -14.52
N ASP A 8 -8.37 4.78 -14.43
CA ASP A 8 -8.38 5.91 -15.37
C ASP A 8 -7.25 6.87 -15.02
N LEU A 9 -6.38 7.18 -15.98
CA LEU A 9 -5.24 8.09 -15.78
C LEU A 9 -5.64 9.51 -15.33
N ARG A 10 -6.91 9.89 -15.48
CA ARG A 10 -7.47 11.20 -15.12
C ARG A 10 -7.97 11.24 -13.68
N GLU A 11 -8.08 10.09 -13.01
CA GLU A 11 -8.59 9.95 -11.65
C GLU A 11 -7.47 9.58 -10.66
N GLU A 12 -7.77 9.68 -9.37
CA GLU A 12 -6.93 9.11 -8.33
C GLU A 12 -7.25 7.63 -8.15
N MET A 13 -6.22 6.78 -8.07
CA MET A 13 -6.37 5.37 -7.76
C MET A 13 -6.28 5.15 -6.25
N GLU A 14 -7.32 4.54 -5.67
CA GLU A 14 -7.33 4.13 -4.27
C GLU A 14 -6.89 2.67 -4.12
N LEU A 15 -5.96 2.42 -3.20
CA LEU A 15 -5.54 1.10 -2.77
C LEU A 15 -5.84 0.97 -1.28
N ASP A 16 -6.58 -0.06 -0.88
CA ASP A 16 -6.94 -0.30 0.51
C ASP A 16 -6.60 -1.73 0.93
N CYS A 17 -5.85 -1.86 2.00
CA CYS A 17 -5.45 -3.13 2.54
C CYS A 17 -6.09 -3.33 3.91
N HIS A 18 -7.07 -4.23 3.96
CA HIS A 18 -7.71 -4.67 5.20
C HIS A 18 -7.03 -5.93 5.72
N PHE A 19 -6.86 -6.00 7.04
CA PHE A 19 -6.23 -7.13 7.70
C PHE A 19 -6.79 -7.30 9.12
N ASP A 20 -6.75 -8.53 9.62
CA ASP A 20 -7.13 -8.89 10.98
C ASP A 20 -5.90 -9.43 11.70
N MET A 21 -5.49 -8.73 12.76
CA MET A 21 -4.34 -9.11 13.56
C MET A 21 -4.66 -10.19 14.59
N GLY A 22 -5.93 -10.50 14.83
CA GLY A 22 -6.36 -11.43 15.87
C GLY A 22 -5.79 -11.04 17.24
N THR A 23 -4.89 -11.88 17.76
CA THR A 23 -4.19 -11.66 19.04
C THR A 23 -2.76 -11.12 18.88
N GLU A 24 -2.30 -10.89 17.66
CA GLU A 24 -0.96 -10.40 17.37
C GLU A 24 -0.91 -8.88 17.27
N GLU A 25 0.28 -8.31 17.45
CA GLU A 25 0.50 -6.89 17.27
C GLU A 25 1.04 -6.59 15.87
N LEU A 26 0.52 -5.52 15.25
CA LEU A 26 0.96 -5.07 13.94
C LEU A 26 2.35 -4.44 14.04
N TYR A 27 3.33 -5.01 13.35
CA TYR A 27 4.64 -4.39 13.19
C TYR A 27 4.63 -3.37 12.04
N ALA A 28 4.25 -3.79 10.84
CA ALA A 28 4.24 -2.90 9.69
C ALA A 28 3.25 -3.33 8.61
N VAL A 29 2.72 -2.33 7.89
CA VAL A 29 2.08 -2.50 6.58
C VAL A 29 2.97 -1.85 5.53
N LYS A 30 3.28 -2.57 4.46
CA LYS A 30 4.08 -2.07 3.34
C LYS A 30 3.32 -2.22 2.05
N TRP A 31 3.48 -1.22 1.19
CA TRP A 31 2.95 -1.22 -0.16
C TRP A 31 4.11 -1.28 -1.16
N TYR A 32 3.94 -2.16 -2.14
CA TYR A 32 4.89 -2.38 -3.22
C TYR A 32 4.22 -2.20 -4.57
N LYS A 33 4.97 -1.69 -5.55
CA LYS A 33 4.65 -1.75 -6.96
C LYS A 33 5.80 -2.45 -7.68
N ASP A 34 5.51 -3.54 -8.39
CA ASP A 34 6.50 -4.34 -9.12
C ASP A 34 7.74 -4.63 -8.26
N ASP A 35 7.49 -5.15 -7.05
CA ASP A 35 8.50 -5.47 -6.01
C ASP A 35 9.29 -4.30 -5.42
N GLN A 36 9.01 -3.07 -5.83
CA GLN A 36 9.60 -1.86 -5.24
C GLN A 36 8.68 -1.28 -4.18
N GLU A 37 9.18 -1.15 -2.95
CA GLU A 37 8.43 -0.53 -1.87
C GLU A 37 8.24 0.96 -2.17
N PHE A 38 7.01 1.46 -2.07
CA PHE A 38 6.71 2.88 -2.25
C PHE A 38 6.10 3.54 -1.01
N PHE A 39 5.56 2.74 -0.08
CA PHE A 39 5.00 3.25 1.17
C PHE A 39 5.11 2.23 2.30
N ARG A 40 5.28 2.72 3.53
CA ARG A 40 5.28 1.93 4.75
C ARG A 40 4.58 2.64 5.89
N TYR A 41 3.78 1.89 6.64
CA TYR A 41 3.19 2.29 7.90
C TYR A 41 3.71 1.41 9.05
N ILE A 42 4.21 2.02 10.13
CA ILE A 42 4.68 1.36 11.36
C ILE A 42 4.02 2.07 12.55
N PRO A 43 3.00 1.49 13.20
CA PRO A 43 2.23 2.16 14.25
C PRO A 43 3.05 2.54 15.49
N SER A 44 4.09 1.77 15.81
CA SER A 44 4.96 1.95 16.99
C SER A 44 6.01 3.06 16.84
N ARG A 45 6.24 3.59 15.63
CA ARG A 45 7.22 4.67 15.39
C ARG A 45 6.61 6.06 15.59
N GLN A 46 7.46 7.02 15.96
CA GLN A 46 7.07 8.44 16.05
C GLN A 46 6.62 8.99 14.69
N ALA A 47 7.43 8.77 13.64
CA ALA A 47 7.02 8.96 12.26
C ALA A 47 6.40 7.65 11.75
N ARG A 48 5.07 7.55 11.84
CA ARG A 48 4.34 6.31 11.54
C ARG A 48 4.36 5.94 10.06
N THR A 49 4.59 6.90 9.15
CA THR A 49 4.57 6.66 7.71
C THR A 49 5.88 7.06 7.05
N MET A 50 6.27 6.32 6.02
CA MET A 50 7.39 6.62 5.14
C MET A 50 6.98 6.36 3.70
N SER A 51 7.55 7.11 2.76
CA SER A 51 7.34 6.94 1.32
C SER A 51 8.65 6.86 0.59
N PHE A 52 8.67 6.12 -0.51
CA PHE A 52 9.85 5.88 -1.32
C PHE A 52 9.49 6.10 -2.78
N PRO A 53 10.36 6.76 -3.56
CA PRO A 53 10.06 7.08 -4.95
C PRO A 53 10.06 5.80 -5.80
N VAL A 54 8.96 5.55 -6.51
CA VAL A 54 8.83 4.50 -7.51
C VAL A 54 8.22 5.11 -8.78
N PRO A 55 8.75 4.81 -9.98
CA PRO A 55 8.19 5.34 -11.23
C PRO A 55 6.69 5.05 -11.36
N GLY A 56 5.91 6.08 -11.71
CA GLY A 56 4.45 5.99 -11.86
C GLY A 56 3.66 5.93 -10.54
N VAL A 57 4.32 6.09 -9.38
CA VAL A 57 3.67 6.15 -8.07
C VAL A 57 3.82 7.55 -7.50
N HIS A 58 2.71 8.30 -7.47
CA HIS A 58 2.66 9.61 -6.84
C HIS A 58 1.59 9.60 -5.74
N LEU A 59 2.01 9.48 -4.48
CA LEU A 59 1.08 9.52 -3.34
C LEU A 59 0.39 10.88 -3.26
N ALA A 60 -0.95 10.88 -3.20
CA ALA A 60 -1.71 12.10 -3.02
C ALA A 60 -1.48 12.66 -1.59
N PRO A 61 -1.22 13.98 -1.43
CA PRO A 61 -1.00 14.61 -0.14
C PRO A 61 -2.19 14.39 0.81
N HIS A 62 -1.91 14.11 2.08
CA HIS A 62 -2.92 13.92 3.13
C HIS A 62 -3.98 12.83 2.82
N SER A 63 -3.72 11.94 1.86
CA SER A 63 -4.67 10.91 1.42
C SER A 63 -4.45 9.54 2.05
N THR A 64 -3.36 9.38 2.82
CA THR A 64 -3.02 8.12 3.47
C THR A 64 -3.78 7.97 4.77
N ASN A 65 -4.47 6.85 4.95
CA ASN A 65 -5.25 6.54 6.14
C ASN A 65 -4.93 5.12 6.60
N CYS A 66 -4.12 4.99 7.65
CA CYS A 66 -3.70 3.69 8.17
C CYS A 66 -3.92 3.59 9.68
N SER A 67 -4.36 2.41 10.10
CA SER A 67 -4.72 2.04 11.46
C SER A 67 -4.28 0.60 11.74
N LEU A 68 -4.72 0.04 12.86
CA LEU A 68 -4.42 -1.34 13.25
C LEU A 68 -5.25 -2.41 12.50
N VAL A 69 -6.18 -1.99 11.62
CA VAL A 69 -7.07 -2.92 10.89
C VAL A 69 -7.14 -2.67 9.38
N HIS A 70 -6.62 -1.53 8.93
CA HIS A 70 -6.55 -1.21 7.50
C HIS A 70 -5.45 -0.19 7.20
N CYS A 71 -5.01 -0.14 5.94
CA CYS A 71 -4.11 0.89 5.44
C CYS A 71 -4.42 1.24 4.00
N LYS A 72 -4.92 2.46 3.82
CA LYS A 72 -5.35 3.04 2.55
C LYS A 72 -4.36 4.09 2.06
N VAL A 73 -4.05 4.04 0.77
CA VAL A 73 -3.24 5.04 0.06
C VAL A 73 -3.94 5.44 -1.23
N ARG A 74 -3.77 6.70 -1.66
CA ARG A 74 -4.23 7.16 -2.97
C ARG A 74 -3.06 7.60 -3.82
N LEU A 75 -3.09 7.18 -5.08
CA LEU A 75 -2.12 7.55 -6.10
C LEU A 75 -2.79 8.54 -7.06
N ARG A 76 -2.09 9.63 -7.39
CA ARG A 76 -2.49 10.63 -8.38
C ARG A 76 -1.51 10.65 -9.55
N ASP A 77 -1.77 11.51 -10.53
CA ASP A 77 -0.87 11.76 -11.67
C ASP A 77 -0.46 10.45 -12.37
N LEU A 78 -1.44 9.56 -12.58
CA LEU A 78 -1.20 8.24 -13.14
C LEU A 78 -0.74 8.33 -14.59
N THR A 79 0.13 7.40 -14.99
CA THR A 79 0.68 7.32 -16.34
C THR A 79 0.46 5.93 -16.91
N ARG A 80 0.17 5.85 -18.22
CA ARG A 80 -0.06 4.57 -18.91
C ARG A 80 1.18 3.66 -18.85
N ASP A 81 2.37 4.26 -18.98
CA ASP A 81 3.63 3.51 -19.11
C ASP A 81 4.21 3.06 -17.78
N HIS A 82 3.90 3.75 -16.68
CA HIS A 82 4.54 3.49 -15.38
C HIS A 82 3.60 3.19 -14.24
N SER A 83 2.31 3.56 -14.29
CA SER A 83 1.39 3.35 -13.16
C SER A 83 0.66 2.01 -13.21
N GLY A 84 0.70 1.29 -14.33
CA GLY A 84 0.26 -0.11 -14.40
C GLY A 84 1.28 -1.05 -13.76
N GLY A 85 0.84 -2.24 -13.34
CA GLY A 85 1.70 -3.28 -12.76
C GLY A 85 1.10 -4.01 -11.57
N ALA A 86 1.94 -4.76 -10.88
CA ALA A 86 1.58 -5.54 -9.71
C ALA A 86 1.70 -4.70 -8.43
N TYR A 87 0.56 -4.41 -7.79
CA TYR A 87 0.50 -3.74 -6.50
C TYR A 87 0.33 -4.76 -5.40
N ARG A 88 1.22 -4.76 -4.40
CA ARG A 88 1.18 -5.69 -3.28
C ARG A 88 1.08 -4.95 -1.95
N CYS A 89 0.15 -5.38 -1.11
CA CYS A 89 0.15 -5.06 0.31
C CYS A 89 0.79 -6.21 1.08
N GLU A 90 1.72 -5.89 1.97
CA GLU A 90 2.37 -6.82 2.90
C GLU A 90 2.11 -6.36 4.34
N ILE A 91 1.57 -7.26 5.16
CA ILE A 91 1.32 -7.07 6.60
C ILE A 91 2.27 -7.97 7.38
N SER A 92 2.92 -7.40 8.37
CA SER A 92 3.86 -8.11 9.25
C SER A 92 3.49 -7.92 10.71
N SER A 93 3.53 -9.00 11.50
CA SER A 93 3.34 -8.95 12.95
C SER A 93 4.66 -8.79 13.70
N GLU A 94 4.54 -8.35 14.96
CA GLU A 94 5.67 -8.13 15.86
C GLU A 94 6.29 -9.44 16.36
N ALA A 95 7.45 -9.32 17.01
CA ALA A 95 8.03 -10.40 17.79
C ALA A 95 7.01 -10.99 18.79
N PRO A 96 7.06 -12.29 19.09
CA PRO A 96 8.04 -13.28 18.62
C PRO A 96 7.61 -14.03 17.35
N ALA A 97 6.38 -13.84 16.88
CA ALA A 97 5.81 -14.66 15.82
C ALA A 97 6.28 -14.23 14.42
N PHE A 98 6.53 -12.93 14.21
CA PHE A 98 7.00 -12.37 12.93
C PHE A 98 6.22 -12.90 11.71
N ARG A 99 4.89 -13.03 11.85
CA ARG A 99 4.05 -13.55 10.76
C ARG A 99 4.01 -12.53 9.63
N LEU A 100 3.92 -13.06 8.41
CA LEU A 100 3.86 -12.27 7.19
C LEU A 100 2.65 -12.72 6.36
N ALA A 101 1.83 -11.77 5.96
CA ALA A 101 0.74 -11.97 5.00
C ALA A 101 0.89 -10.96 3.87
N ALA A 102 0.65 -11.37 2.63
CA ALA A 102 0.69 -10.46 1.50
C ALA A 102 -0.34 -10.82 0.44
N GLU A 103 -0.90 -9.79 -0.20
CA GLU A 103 -1.85 -9.93 -1.29
C GLU A 103 -1.44 -9.00 -2.42
N THR A 104 -1.49 -9.51 -3.66
CA THR A 104 -1.05 -8.79 -4.87
C THR A 104 -2.20 -8.68 -5.85
N HIS A 105 -2.39 -7.49 -6.43
CA HIS A 105 -3.35 -7.21 -7.48
C HIS A 105 -2.66 -6.54 -8.66
N ASN A 106 -3.01 -6.97 -9.88
CA ASN A 106 -2.51 -6.34 -11.09
C ASN A 106 -3.48 -5.24 -11.54
N VAL A 107 -2.93 -4.04 -11.73
CA VAL A 107 -3.66 -2.87 -12.22
C VAL A 107 -3.22 -2.57 -13.64
N THR A 108 -4.19 -2.32 -14.51
CA THR A 108 -3.97 -1.73 -15.84
C THR A 108 -4.40 -0.27 -15.83
N VAL A 109 -3.75 0.58 -16.63
CA VAL A 109 -4.07 2.01 -16.70
C VAL A 109 -4.61 2.33 -18.10
N ALA A 110 -5.84 2.88 -18.14
CA ALA A 110 -6.59 3.16 -19.36
C ALA A 110 -6.67 4.66 -19.66
#